data_AF-A0A1B9S2L2-F1
#
_entry.id   AF-A0A1B9S2L2-F1
#
_cell.length_a   1.000
_cell.length_b   1.000
_cell.length_c   1.000
_cell.angle_alpha   90.00
_cell.angle_beta   90.00
_cell.angle_gamma   90.00
#
_symmetry.space_group_name_H-M   'P 1'
#
loop_
_entity.id
_entity.type
_entity.pdbx_description
1 polymer ?
#
loop_
_entity_poly.entity_id
_entity_poly.type
_entity_poly.pdbx_seq_one_letter_code
_entity_poly.pdbx_strand_id
1 'polypeptide(L)'
;MKIGSITPFGLRLHPDLKRRLEDAARRSGRSLNAEIAARLEASLIVDEDARSEDAARRLLRSGMGDDLEKRLGELEARVEHLEQAAR
;
A
#
# COMPACT_ATOMS: atom_id res chain seq x y z
N MET A 1 6.29 -26.94 6.23
CA MET A 1 5.52 -26.63 4.99
C MET A 1 6.21 -27.34 3.83
N LYS A 2 5.59 -28.35 3.20
CA LYS A 2 6.19 -29.05 2.05
C LYS A 2 6.04 -28.15 0.82
N ILE A 3 7.15 -27.67 0.26
CA ILE A 3 7.21 -26.88 -0.99
C ILE A 3 6.81 -27.73 -2.22
N GLY A 4 6.57 -29.03 -2.04
CA GLY A 4 6.20 -29.95 -3.12
C GLY A 4 4.69 -29.93 -3.40
N SER A 5 4.23 -29.01 -4.26
CA SER A 5 3.09 -29.16 -5.20
C SER A 5 2.45 -27.80 -5.55
N ILE A 6 3.24 -26.75 -5.77
CA ILE A 6 2.71 -25.58 -6.48
C ILE A 6 2.74 -25.93 -7.96
N THR A 7 1.57 -26.04 -8.59
CA THR A 7 1.47 -26.28 -10.04
C THR A 7 2.19 -25.15 -10.78
N PRO A 8 3.08 -25.46 -11.76
CA PRO A 8 3.78 -24.44 -12.52
C PRO A 8 2.81 -23.45 -13.16
N PHE A 9 3.02 -22.15 -12.93
CA PHE A 9 2.28 -21.11 -13.63
C PHE A 9 2.85 -20.95 -15.04
N GLY A 10 2.10 -21.40 -16.05
CA GLY A 10 2.51 -21.36 -17.46
C GLY A 10 2.51 -19.94 -18.02
N LEU A 11 3.56 -19.16 -17.75
CA LEU A 11 3.70 -17.80 -18.24
C LEU A 11 4.28 -17.76 -19.67
N ARG A 12 3.55 -17.15 -20.60
CA ARG A 12 4.05 -16.88 -21.96
C ARG A 12 4.75 -15.52 -21.98
N LEU A 13 6.07 -15.54 -22.16
CA LEU A 13 6.90 -14.34 -22.21
C LEU A 13 7.43 -14.12 -23.63
N HIS A 14 7.52 -12.85 -24.04
CA HIS A 14 8.31 -12.50 -25.22
C HIS A 14 9.78 -12.94 -25.00
N PRO A 15 10.47 -13.49 -26.01
CA PRO A 15 11.83 -14.02 -25.85
C PRO A 15 12.81 -13.00 -25.23
N ASP A 16 12.74 -11.74 -25.65
CA ASP A 16 13.59 -10.69 -25.10
C ASP A 16 13.31 -10.39 -23.63
N LEU A 17 12.04 -10.43 -23.22
CA LEU A 17 11.66 -10.21 -21.82
C LEU A 17 12.15 -11.37 -20.96
N LYS A 18 12.01 -12.61 -21.44
CA LYS A 18 12.54 -13.80 -20.76
C LYS A 18 14.06 -13.68 -20.54
N ARG A 19 14.81 -13.35 -21.59
CA ARG A 19 16.28 -13.15 -21.50
C ARG A 19 16.66 -12.08 -20.47
N ARG A 20 15.97 -10.94 -20.48
CA ARG A 20 16.22 -9.85 -19.50
C ARG A 20 15.96 -10.29 -18.06
N LEU A 21 14.92 -11.09 -17.84
CA LEU A 21 14.60 -11.64 -16.51
C LEU A 21 15.60 -12.70 -16.07
N GLU A 22 16.08 -13.56 -16.98
CA GLU A 22 17.13 -14.54 -16.69
C GLU A 22 18.45 -13.87 -16.29
N ASP A 23 18.84 -12.81 -16.99
CA ASP A 23 20.04 -12.05 -16.64
C ASP A 23 19.88 -11.34 -15.29
N ALA A 24 18.68 -10.80 -15.00
CA ALA A 24 18.39 -10.21 -13.71
C ALA A 24 18.44 -11.22 -12.56
N ALA A 25 17.84 -12.40 -12.76
CA ALA A 25 17.87 -13.49 -11.79
C ALA A 25 19.30 -13.95 -11.50
N ARG A 26 20.15 -14.04 -12.54
CA ARG A 26 21.57 -14.38 -12.38
C ARG A 26 22.31 -13.32 -11.56
N ARG A 27 22.06 -12.03 -11.82
CA ARG A 27 22.66 -10.93 -11.05
C ARG A 27 22.19 -10.88 -9.60
N SER A 28 20.93 -11.25 -9.34
CA SER A 28 20.36 -11.26 -7.98
C SER A 28 20.62 -12.57 -7.23
N GLY A 29 21.24 -13.57 -7.85
CA GLY A 29 21.47 -14.89 -7.25
C GLY A 29 20.17 -15.67 -6.99
N ARG A 30 19.09 -15.34 -7.70
CA ARG A 30 17.76 -15.96 -7.54
C ARG A 30 17.46 -16.93 -8.69
N SER A 31 16.52 -17.86 -8.46
CA SER A 31 15.89 -18.56 -9.58
C SER A 31 15.06 -17.58 -10.40
N LEU A 32 14.82 -17.91 -11.68
CA LEU A 32 13.98 -17.09 -12.55
C LEU A 32 12.59 -16.83 -11.93
N ASN A 33 11.98 -17.85 -11.34
CA ASN A 33 10.68 -17.72 -10.67
C ASN A 33 10.75 -16.80 -9.46
N ALA A 34 11.79 -16.89 -8.64
CA ALA A 34 11.97 -16.03 -7.47
C ALA A 34 12.20 -14.56 -7.88
N GLU A 35 12.92 -14.31 -8.97
CA GLU A 35 13.10 -12.95 -9.50
C GLU A 35 11.79 -12.39 -10.07
N ILE A 36 11.00 -13.21 -10.78
CA ILE A 36 9.68 -12.80 -11.29
C ILE A 36 8.76 -12.46 -10.13
N ALA A 37 8.67 -13.31 -9.11
CA ALA A 37 7.84 -13.08 -7.93
C ALA A 37 8.24 -11.77 -7.22
N ALA A 38 9.54 -11.58 -6.94
CA ALA A 38 10.03 -10.38 -6.27
C ALA A 38 9.71 -9.09 -7.04
N ARG A 39 9.79 -9.11 -8.37
CA ARG A 39 9.42 -7.96 -9.21
C ARG A 39 7.92 -7.67 -9.19
N LEU A 40 7.10 -8.72 -9.22
CA LEU A 40 5.64 -8.57 -9.15
C LEU A 40 5.22 -8.02 -7.79
N GLU A 41 5.73 -8.58 -6.70
CA GLU A 41 5.49 -8.08 -5.34
C GLU A 41 5.89 -6.61 -5.21
N ALA A 42 7.09 -6.24 -5.67
CA ALA A 42 7.54 -4.85 -5.65
C ALA A 42 6.63 -3.92 -6.47
N SER A 43 6.14 -4.37 -7.63
CA SER A 43 5.22 -3.56 -8.44
C SER A 43 3.87 -3.32 -7.76
N LEU A 44 3.38 -4.31 -7.01
CA LEU A 44 2.11 -4.19 -6.29
C LEU A 44 2.22 -3.26 -5.09
N ILE A 45 3.33 -3.30 -4.35
CA ILE A 45 3.59 -2.39 -3.21
C ILE A 45 3.63 -0.94 -3.68
N VAL A 46 4.37 -0.66 -4.76
CA VAL A 46 4.48 0.71 -5.31
C VAL A 46 3.11 1.24 -5.76
N ASP A 47 2.28 0.39 -6.36
CA ASP A 47 0.91 0.75 -6.76
C ASP A 47 0.01 1.05 -5.53
N GLU A 48 0.17 0.30 -4.44
CA GLU A 48 -0.59 0.52 -3.20
C GLU A 48 -0.16 1.79 -2.47
N ASP A 49 1.15 2.05 -2.39
CA ASP A 49 1.71 3.27 -1.78
C ASP A 49 1.25 4.50 -2.56
N ALA A 50 1.35 4.49 -3.89
CA ALA A 50 0.88 5.59 -4.74
C ALA A 50 -0.62 5.85 -4.58
N ARG A 51 -1.44 4.79 -4.50
CA ARG A 51 -2.88 4.92 -4.24
C ARG A 51 -3.18 5.45 -2.84
N SER A 52 -2.38 5.05 -1.84
CA SER A 52 -2.53 5.49 -0.45
C SER A 52 -2.15 6.97 -0.29
N GLU A 53 -1.08 7.42 -0.94
CA GLU A 53 -0.70 8.83 -1.00
C GLU A 53 -1.78 9.66 -1.71
N ASP A 54 -2.31 9.17 -2.83
CA ASP A 54 -3.41 9.83 -3.53
C ASP A 54 -4.68 9.90 -2.68
N ALA A 55 -5.01 8.84 -1.94
CA ALA A 55 -6.13 8.81 -1.01
C ALA A 55 -5.93 9.81 0.15
N ALA A 56 -4.74 9.83 0.75
CA ALA A 56 -4.38 10.79 1.80
C ALA A 56 -4.46 12.23 1.30
N ARG A 57 -3.93 12.51 0.09
CA ARG A 57 -4.04 13.82 -0.56
C ARG A 57 -5.49 14.22 -0.83
N ARG A 58 -6.35 13.27 -1.22
CA ARG A 58 -7.79 13.53 -1.41
C ARG A 58 -8.49 13.85 -0.09
N LEU A 59 -8.16 13.13 0.99
CA LEU A 59 -8.69 13.39 2.32
C LEU A 59 -8.25 14.76 2.87
N LEU A 60 -6.98 15.12 2.69
CA LEU A 60 -6.47 16.45 3.04
C LEU A 60 -7.15 17.55 2.22
N ARG A 61 -7.39 17.31 0.93
CA ARG A 61 -8.10 18.25 0.04
C ARG A 61 -9.61 18.30 0.27
N SER A 62 -10.22 17.27 0.87
CA SER A 62 -11.67 17.21 1.06
C SER A 62 -12.16 18.04 2.23
N GLY A 63 -11.31 18.84 2.89
CA GLY A 63 -11.72 19.77 3.95
C GLY A 63 -12.24 19.09 5.22
N MET A 64 -11.98 17.79 5.37
CA MET A 64 -12.44 17.02 6.53
C MET A 64 -11.70 17.44 7.81
N GLY A 65 -10.53 18.07 7.68
CA GLY A 65 -9.81 18.71 8.79
C GLY A 65 -10.62 19.85 9.41
N ASP A 66 -11.19 20.72 8.58
CA ASP A 66 -11.98 21.88 9.03
C ASP A 66 -13.25 21.45 9.77
N ASP A 67 -13.91 20.39 9.28
CA ASP A 67 -15.10 19.81 9.95
C ASP A 67 -14.73 19.13 11.27
N LEU A 68 -13.59 18.44 11.34
CA LEU A 68 -13.11 17.83 12.58
C LEU A 68 -12.76 18.89 13.63
N GLU A 69 -12.07 19.95 13.23
CA GLU A 69 -11.65 21.05 14.12
C GLU A 69 -12.86 21.79 14.69
N LYS A 70 -13.88 22.04 13.85
CA LYS A 70 -15.15 22.61 14.31
C LYS A 70 -15.87 21.71 15.31
N ARG A 71 -15.97 20.40 15.02
CA ARG A 71 -16.61 19.42 15.92
C ARG A 71 -15.86 19.26 17.23
N LEU A 72 -14.53 19.39 17.22
CA LEU A 72 -13.69 19.37 18.42
C LEU A 72 -14.00 20.59 19.30
N GLY A 73 -14.02 21.80 18.73
CA GLY A 73 -14.35 23.02 19.47
C GLY A 73 -15.77 23.01 20.05
N GLU A 74 -16.75 22.46 19.32
CA GLU A 74 -18.11 22.26 19.84
C GLU A 74 -18.15 21.29 21.03
N LEU A 75 -17.30 20.26 21.03
CA LEU A 75 -17.22 19.29 22.11
C LEU A 75 -16.55 19.89 23.36
N GLU A 76 -15.47 20.65 23.17
CA GLU A 76 -14.77 21.36 24.24
C GLU A 76 -15.71 22.34 24.96
N ALA A 77 -16.46 23.15 24.21
CA ALA A 77 -17.44 24.08 24.79
C ALA A 77 -18.55 23.36 25.59
N ARG A 78 -18.99 22.18 25.13
CA ARG A 78 -19.97 21.36 25.86
C ARG A 78 -19.40 20.79 27.15
N VAL A 79 -18.13 20.37 27.15
CA VAL A 79 -17.46 19.87 28.34
C VAL A 79 -17.32 20.98 29.36
N GLU A 80 -16.84 22.17 28.98
CA GLU A 80 -16.75 23.32 29.88
C GLU A 80 -18.10 23.67 30.51
N HIS A 81 -19.17 23.67 29.71
CA HIS A 81 -20.51 23.97 30.22
C HIS A 81 -20.99 22.92 31.24
N LEU A 82 -20.70 21.63 31.02
CA LEU A 82 -21.05 20.57 31.97
C LEU A 82 -20.22 20.64 33.25
N GLU A 83 -18.93 20.96 33.15
CA GLU A 83 -18.06 21.15 34.32
C GLU A 83 -18.47 22.35 35.16
N GLN A 84 -18.90 23.44 34.53
CA GLN A 84 -19.44 24.62 35.22
C GLN A 84 -20.78 24.35 35.89
N ALA A 85 -21.65 23.54 35.28
CA ALA A 85 -22.95 23.17 35.85
C ALA A 85 -22.85 22.13 36.99
N ALA A 86 -21.72 21.42 37.10
CA ALA A 86 -21.44 20.44 38.14
C ALA A 86 -20.72 21.02 39.38
N ARG A 87 -20.39 22.32 39.37
CA ARG A 87 -19.88 23.08 40.52
C ARG A 87 -21.00 23.80 41.26
#